data_AF-A0A098EEH5-F1
#
_entry.id   AF-A0A098EEH5-F1
#
_cell.length_a   1.000
_cell.length_b   1.000
_cell.length_c   1.000
_cell.angle_alpha   90.00
_cell.angle_beta   90.00
_cell.angle_gamma   90.00
#
_symmetry.space_group_name_H-M   'P 1'
#
loop_
_entity.id
_entity.type
_entity.pdbx_description
1 polymer ?
#
loop_
_entity_poly.entity_id
_entity_poly.type
_entity_poly.pdbx_seq_one_letter_code
_entity_poly.pdbx_strand_id
1 'polypeptide(L)' 'MKYGISERDRAMDEARELHDWEKQFSLAIDGEEKARQKGKNLIKGIGCTMCGKYCAVDVMKKYLNKI' A
#
# COMPACT_ATOMS: atom_id res chain seq x y z
N MET A 1 11.96 -11.68 13.91
CA MET A 1 10.53 -12.12 13.82
C MET A 1 10.44 -13.58 14.23
N LYS A 2 9.46 -13.94 15.06
CA LYS A 2 9.28 -15.30 15.60
C LYS A 2 8.97 -16.37 14.54
N TYR A 3 8.43 -15.97 13.38
CA TYR A 3 7.91 -16.88 12.35
C TYR A 3 8.53 -16.67 10.95
N GLY A 4 9.58 -15.86 10.84
CA GLY A 4 10.13 -15.42 9.54
C GLY A 4 9.25 -14.39 8.83
N ILE A 5 9.77 -13.78 7.76
CA ILE A 5 8.99 -12.91 6.86
C ILE A 5 8.41 -13.82 5.79
N SER A 6 7.08 -13.87 5.65
CA SER A 6 6.51 -14.60 4.53
C SER A 6 6.75 -13.82 3.23
N GLU A 7 6.95 -14.53 2.12
CA GLU A 7 7.06 -13.88 0.80
C GLU A 7 5.81 -13.06 0.47
N ARG A 8 4.64 -13.49 0.95
CA ARG A 8 3.38 -12.76 0.82
C ARG A 8 3.42 -11.41 1.55
N ASP A 9 3.98 -11.35 2.75
CA ASP A 9 4.15 -10.10 3.50
C ASP A 9 5.09 -9.15 2.74
N ARG A 10 6.21 -9.67 2.22
CA ARG A 10 7.15 -8.89 1.43
C ARG A 10 6.51 -8.33 0.15
N ALA A 11 5.78 -9.17 -0.59
CA ALA A 11 5.10 -8.75 -1.80
C ALA A 11 4.03 -7.67 -1.53
N MET A 12 3.36 -7.76 -0.37
CA MET A 12 2.39 -6.75 0.06
C MET A 12 3.07 -5.43 0.44
N ASP A 13 4.22 -5.48 1.10
CA ASP A 13 4.99 -4.29 1.46
C ASP A 13 5.51 -3.56 0.22
N GLU A 14 6.02 -4.30 -0.76
CA GLU A 14 6.43 -3.74 -2.06
C GLU A 14 5.24 -3.10 -2.81
N ALA A 15 4.06 -3.72 -2.78
CA ALA A 15 2.85 -3.14 -3.35
C ALA A 15 2.45 -1.82 -2.64
N ARG A 16 2.60 -1.74 -1.31
CA ARG A 16 2.35 -0.52 -0.53
C ARG A 16 3.35 0.57 -0.85
N GLU A 17 4.64 0.24 -0.96
CA GLU A 17 5.66 1.21 -1.37
C GLU A 17 5.29 1.82 -2.72
N LEU A 18 4.91 0.98 -3.70
CA LEU A 18 4.55 1.40 -5.06
C LEU A 18 3.17 2.06 -5.19
N HIS A 19 2.36 2.06 -4.13
CA HIS A 19 0.93 2.43 -4.19
C HIS A 19 0.14 1.59 -5.22
N ASP A 20 0.52 0.33 -5.41
CA ASP A 20 -0.21 -0.64 -6.22
C ASP A 20 -1.36 -1.24 -5.41
N TRP A 21 -2.47 -0.50 -5.39
CA TRP A 21 -3.66 -0.85 -4.61
C TRP A 21 -4.28 -2.18 -5.06
N GLU A 22 -4.32 -2.46 -6.36
CA GLU A 22 -4.90 -3.69 -6.88
C GLU A 22 -4.09 -4.92 -6.44
N LYS A 23 -2.75 -4.84 -6.49
CA LYS A 23 -1.86 -5.89 -5.97
C LYS A 23 -1.93 -5.99 -4.45
N GLN A 24 -1.99 -4.86 -3.74
CA GLN A 24 -2.13 -4.88 -2.28
C GLN A 24 -3.43 -5.57 -1.85
N PHE A 25 -4.56 -5.28 -2.52
CA PHE A 25 -5.83 -5.93 -2.24
C PHE A 25 -5.80 -7.41 -2.62
N SER A 26 -5.25 -7.80 -3.77
CA SER A 26 -5.18 -9.22 -4.14
C SER A 26 -4.34 -10.06 -3.18
N LEU A 27 -3.33 -9.46 -2.54
CA LEU A 27 -2.50 -10.11 -1.52
C LEU A 27 -3.12 -10.11 -0.12
N ALA A 28 -4.16 -9.31 0.14
CA ALA A 28 -4.82 -9.27 1.44
C ALA A 28 -5.55 -10.59 1.75
N ILE A 29 -5.71 -10.91 3.04
CA ILE A 29 -6.40 -12.13 3.48
C ILE A 29 -7.87 -12.13 3.04
N ASP A 30 -8.52 -10.96 3.11
CA ASP A 30 -9.89 -10.72 2.63
C ASP A 30 -9.87 -9.57 1.62
N GLY A 31 -9.22 -9.85 0.49
CA GLY A 31 -8.91 -8.91 -0.59
C GLY A 31 -9.99 -8.72 -1.66
N GLU A 32 -11.16 -9.31 -1.42
CA GLU A 32 -12.23 -9.40 -2.41
C GLU A 32 -12.99 -8.07 -2.56
N GLU A 33 -14.23 -8.15 -3.03
CA GLU A 33 -15.01 -7.00 -3.48
C GLU A 33 -15.16 -5.89 -2.43
N LYS A 34 -15.31 -6.23 -1.15
CA LYS A 34 -15.49 -5.25 -0.07
C LYS A 34 -14.25 -4.39 0.15
N ALA A 35 -13.05 -4.98 0.10
CA ALA A 35 -11.80 -4.24 0.25
C ALA A 35 -11.62 -3.28 -0.93
N ARG A 36 -11.92 -3.72 -2.15
CA ARG A 36 -11.84 -2.89 -3.37
C ARG A 36 -12.87 -1.77 -3.38
N GLN A 37 -14.12 -2.05 -3.02
CA GLN A 37 -15.16 -1.02 -2.93
C GLN A 37 -14.84 0.04 -1.88
N LYS A 38 -14.39 -0.36 -0.68
CA LYS A 38 -13.98 0.59 0.37
C LYS A 38 -12.71 1.35 -0.03
N GLY A 39 -11.75 0.66 -0.65
CA GLY A 39 -10.48 1.22 -1.10
C GLY A 39 -10.65 2.39 -2.08
N LYS A 40 -11.60 2.31 -3.02
CA LYS A 40 -11.84 3.38 -4.00
C LYS A 40 -12.09 4.75 -3.38
N ASN A 41 -12.80 4.81 -2.26
CA ASN A 41 -13.08 6.05 -1.55
C ASN A 41 -11.92 6.52 -0.65
N LEU A 42 -10.98 5.62 -0.36
CA LEU A 42 -9.82 5.85 0.51
C LEU A 42 -8.56 6.22 -0.27
N ILE A 43 -8.56 6.07 -1.59
CA ILE A 43 -7.42 6.42 -2.47
C ILE A 43 -7.65 7.82 -3.03
N LYS A 44 -6.73 8.75 -2.76
CA LYS A 44 -6.83 10.14 -3.23
C LYS A 44 -5.45 10.70 -3.56
N GLY A 45 -5.22 10.96 -4.85
CA GLY A 45 -3.91 11.41 -5.33
C GLY A 45 -2.88 10.29 -5.27
N ILE A 46 -1.69 10.58 -4.74
CA ILE A 46 -0.56 9.62 -4.70
C ILE A 46 -0.75 8.55 -3.61
N GLY A 47 -1.54 8.82 -2.56
CA GLY A 47 -1.68 7.93 -1.41
C GLY A 47 -3.12 7.78 -0.93
N CYS A 48 -3.28 7.34 0.32
CA CYS A 48 -4.59 7.22 0.96
C CYS A 48 -5.07 8.54 1.60
N THR A 49 -6.35 8.58 1.96
CA THR A 49 -6.99 9.74 2.60
C THR A 49 -6.55 9.98 4.04
N MET A 50 -5.85 9.03 4.68
CA MET A 50 -5.45 9.17 6.09
C MET A 50 -4.49 10.34 6.31
N CYS A 51 -3.42 10.43 5.51
CA CYS A 51 -2.40 11.47 5.65
C CYS A 51 -2.51 12.57 4.57
N GLY A 52 -3.23 12.30 3.47
CA GLY A 52 -3.39 13.23 2.35
C GLY A 52 -2.04 13.65 1.75
N LYS A 53 -1.78 14.96 1.67
CA LYS A 53 -0.56 15.53 1.07
C LYS A 53 0.74 15.19 1.82
N TYR A 54 0.65 14.63 3.02
CA TYR A 54 1.79 14.27 3.87
C TYR A 54 1.97 12.75 3.97
N CYS A 55 1.73 12.01 2.88
CA CYS A 55 1.96 10.56 2.84
C CYS A 55 3.43 10.24 3.15
N ALA A 56 3.68 9.50 4.23
CA ALA A 56 5.04 9.17 4.68
C ALA A 56 5.83 8.40 3.61
N VAL A 57 5.18 7.46 2.91
CA VAL A 57 5.81 6.67 1.84
C VAL A 57 6.27 7.57 0.69
N ASP A 58 5.44 8.51 0.27
CA ASP A 58 5.76 9.47 -0.79
C ASP A 58 6.88 10.44 -0.38
N VAL A 59 6.84 10.95 0.86
CA VAL A 59 7.91 11.79 1.41
C VAL A 59 9.24 11.04 1.44
N MET A 60 9.25 9.78 1.86
CA MET A 60 10.45 8.95 1.88
C MET A 60 10.97 8.66 0.47
N LYS A 61 10.09 8.39 -0.50
CA LYS A 61 10.48 8.22 -1.91
C LYS A 61 11.16 9.46 -2.48
N LYS A 62 10.59 10.65 -2.21
CA LYS A 62 11.17 11.95 -2.57
C LYS A 62 12.55 12.13 -1.96
N TYR A 63 12.70 11.84 -0.67
CA TYR A 63 13.96 11.99 0.04
C TYR A 63 15.06 11.04 -0.47
N LEU A 64 14.68 9.80 -0.80
CA LEU A 64 15.61 8.77 -1.27
C LEU A 64 15.92 8.85 -2.78
N ASN A 65 15.44 9.88 -3.50
CA ASN A 65 15.56 10.02 -4.95
C ASN A 65 15.11 8.77 -5.73
N LYS A 66 14.06 8.08 -5.24
CA LYS A 66 13.44 6.95 -5.95
C LYS A 66 12.35 7.41 -6.93
N ILE A 67 12.47 8.63 -7.46
CA ILE A 67 11.52 9.28 -8.38
C ILE A 67 12.09 9.28 -9.78
#